data_AF-A0A0H1AQ65-F1
#
_entry.id   AF-A0A0H1AQ65-F1
#
_cell.length_a   1.000
_cell.length_b   1.000
_cell.length_c   1.000
_cell.angle_alpha   90.00
_cell.angle_beta   90.00
_cell.angle_gamma   90.00
#
_symmetry.space_group_name_H-M   'P 1'
#
loop_
_entity.id
_entity.type
_entity.pdbx_description
1 polymer ?
#
loop_
_entity_poly.entity_id
_entity_poly.type
_entity_poly.pdbx_seq_one_letter_code
_entity_poly.pdbx_strand_id
1 'polypeptide(L)'
;MQRSAAALAERGQPRELALAAMLRSAASTPVDAPLDGDTPSVPVPADAQVEAWRRSAADKAGDDALANALLMAGGDTQLRLRAAQRWLGGDPENLAPLLYRGGGVAALLADARGARRFDLHMLDQVRWIQAALLRHPPTAAERAALADAGDYVPDEHAATIAMSLWAAVAPPGLAPLLQGCDPAALRGDAARVRDCRHVGALMADTADTQLGRMVGLDLLARTAATPAEGAEAQSRRRTLDWQMLEWGRIAASQPRDGAAQFVRLLADPSIRTEAALVERVLQEAGVSPTPPAGWQPPRQ
;
A
#
# COMPACT_ATOMS: atom_id res chain seq x y z
N MET A 1 -1.83 -17.38 -13.25
CA MET A 1 -1.75 -15.90 -13.34
C MET A 1 -1.58 -15.37 -14.77
N GLN A 2 -0.74 -15.95 -15.62
CA GLN A 2 -0.52 -15.48 -17.00
C GLN A 2 -1.80 -15.41 -17.86
N ARG A 3 -2.71 -16.40 -17.73
CA ARG A 3 -3.99 -16.40 -18.45
C ARG A 3 -4.90 -15.24 -18.03
N SER A 4 -5.07 -15.03 -16.72
CA SER A 4 -5.86 -13.90 -16.21
C SER A 4 -5.27 -12.55 -16.66
N ALA A 5 -3.94 -12.43 -16.71
CA ALA A 5 -3.28 -11.25 -17.27
C ALA A 5 -3.64 -11.03 -18.76
N ALA A 6 -3.57 -12.07 -19.59
CA ALA A 6 -3.95 -11.97 -21.00
C ALA A 6 -5.43 -11.57 -21.19
N ALA A 7 -6.34 -12.22 -20.46
CA ALA A 7 -7.78 -11.94 -20.55
C ALA A 7 -8.14 -10.51 -20.10
N LEU A 8 -7.45 -9.97 -19.10
CA LEU A 8 -7.58 -8.57 -18.70
C LEU A 8 -7.07 -7.62 -19.79
N ALA A 9 -5.91 -7.93 -20.38
CA ALA A 9 -5.31 -7.09 -21.42
C ALA A 9 -6.16 -7.00 -22.71
N GLU A 10 -6.88 -8.07 -23.07
CA GLU A 10 -7.78 -8.09 -24.24
C GLU A 10 -8.87 -7.02 -24.20
N ARG A 11 -9.33 -6.63 -23.00
CA ARG A 11 -10.35 -5.57 -22.85
C ARG A 11 -9.81 -4.19 -23.17
N GLY A 12 -8.50 -4.00 -23.13
CA GLY A 12 -7.82 -2.76 -23.53
C GLY A 12 -8.11 -1.54 -22.67
N GLN A 13 -8.76 -1.71 -21.52
CA GLN A 13 -9.08 -0.66 -20.55
C GLN A 13 -7.85 -0.34 -19.68
N PRO A 14 -7.68 0.92 -19.22
CA PRO A 14 -6.44 1.35 -18.57
C PRO A 14 -6.14 0.61 -17.26
N ARG A 15 -7.15 0.43 -16.39
CA ARG A 15 -6.99 -0.30 -15.13
C ARG A 15 -6.66 -1.78 -15.38
N GLU A 16 -7.37 -2.43 -16.29
CA GLU A 16 -7.13 -3.83 -16.67
C GLU A 16 -5.76 -4.06 -17.29
N LEU A 17 -5.28 -3.14 -18.14
CA LEU A 17 -3.93 -3.21 -18.71
C LEU A 17 -2.85 -3.05 -17.64
N ALA A 18 -3.03 -2.13 -16.68
CA ALA A 18 -2.11 -1.97 -15.55
C ALA A 18 -2.07 -3.23 -14.67
N LEU A 19 -3.24 -3.80 -14.33
CA LEU A 19 -3.33 -5.05 -13.56
C LEU A 19 -2.76 -6.26 -14.32
N ALA A 20 -3.01 -6.37 -15.63
CA ALA A 20 -2.43 -7.41 -16.46
C ALA A 20 -0.90 -7.38 -16.41
N ALA A 21 -0.32 -6.18 -16.45
CA ALA A 21 1.12 -5.98 -16.32
C ALA A 21 1.62 -6.43 -14.94
N MET A 22 0.94 -6.06 -13.85
CA MET A 22 1.28 -6.49 -12.49
C MET A 22 1.23 -8.02 -12.32
N LEU A 23 0.16 -8.66 -12.76
CA LEU A 23 -0.02 -10.11 -12.68
C LEU A 23 1.05 -10.87 -13.47
N ARG A 24 1.41 -10.36 -14.64
CA ARG A 24 2.45 -10.96 -15.47
C ARG A 24 3.84 -10.79 -14.85
N SER A 25 4.15 -9.61 -14.31
CA SER A 25 5.40 -9.40 -13.56
C SER A 25 5.48 -10.32 -12.34
N ALA A 26 4.41 -10.44 -11.54
CA ALA A 26 4.37 -11.31 -10.37
C ALA A 26 4.56 -12.79 -10.72
N ALA A 27 4.03 -13.24 -11.87
CA ALA A 27 4.22 -14.61 -12.36
C ALA A 27 5.64 -14.90 -12.88
N SER A 28 6.45 -13.87 -13.11
CA SER A 28 7.81 -13.99 -13.65
C SER A 28 8.90 -13.84 -12.57
N THR A 29 8.55 -13.45 -11.35
CA THR A 29 9.48 -13.38 -10.21
C THR A 29 9.66 -14.78 -9.60
N PRO A 30 10.89 -15.31 -9.50
CA PRO A 30 11.12 -16.60 -8.84
C PRO A 30 10.71 -16.57 -7.37
N VAL A 31 9.99 -17.59 -6.91
CA VAL A 31 9.47 -17.72 -5.53
C VAL A 31 10.57 -18.02 -4.51
N ASP A 32 11.73 -18.52 -4.95
CA ASP A 32 12.82 -19.03 -4.10
C ASP A 32 14.03 -18.09 -3.95
N ALA A 33 13.88 -16.78 -4.17
CA ALA A 33 14.96 -15.86 -3.84
C ALA A 33 15.08 -15.75 -2.30
N PRO A 34 16.20 -16.17 -1.67
CA PRO A 34 16.36 -16.04 -0.23
C PRO A 34 16.24 -14.56 0.16
N LEU A 35 15.39 -14.25 1.13
CA LEU A 35 15.27 -12.90 1.69
C LEU A 35 16.55 -12.47 2.43
N ASP A 36 17.37 -13.44 2.84
CA ASP A 36 18.66 -13.25 3.51
C ASP A 36 19.77 -13.94 2.70
N GLY A 37 20.49 -13.17 1.90
CA GLY A 37 21.72 -13.62 1.28
C GLY A 37 22.31 -12.53 0.42
N ASP A 38 23.59 -12.22 0.64
CA ASP A 38 24.44 -11.30 -0.14
C ASP A 38 24.63 -11.71 -1.62
N THR A 39 23.70 -12.50 -2.19
CA THR A 39 23.71 -12.90 -3.59
C THR A 39 23.16 -11.73 -4.40
N PRO A 40 23.94 -11.14 -5.33
CA PRO A 40 23.46 -10.05 -6.17
C PRO A 40 22.21 -10.51 -6.92
N SER A 41 21.09 -9.81 -6.72
CA SER A 41 19.87 -10.07 -7.49
C SER A 41 20.20 -9.95 -8.97
N VAL A 42 20.10 -11.06 -9.72
CA VAL A 42 20.29 -11.03 -11.17
C VAL A 42 19.14 -10.19 -11.75
N PRO A 43 19.41 -9.19 -12.61
CA PRO A 43 18.35 -8.41 -13.23
C PRO A 43 17.43 -9.33 -14.02
N VAL A 44 16.17 -9.43 -13.62
CA VAL A 44 15.15 -10.11 -14.41
C VAL A 44 15.02 -9.33 -15.72
N PRO A 45 15.16 -9.98 -16.90
CA PRO A 45 15.03 -9.30 -18.18
C PRO A 45 13.68 -8.58 -18.29
N ALA A 46 13.69 -7.36 -18.83
CA ALA A 46 12.47 -6.57 -19.01
C ALA A 46 11.50 -7.30 -19.96
N ASP A 47 10.28 -7.57 -19.49
CA ASP A 47 9.22 -8.16 -20.31
C ASP A 47 8.59 -7.08 -21.21
N ALA A 48 8.89 -7.13 -22.51
CA ALA A 48 8.42 -6.14 -23.48
C ALA A 48 6.88 -6.06 -23.57
N GLN A 49 6.17 -7.15 -23.28
CA GLN A 49 4.70 -7.17 -23.26
C GLN A 49 4.15 -6.42 -22.05
N VAL A 50 4.78 -6.61 -20.87
CA VAL A 50 4.45 -5.84 -19.65
C VAL A 50 4.63 -4.36 -19.92
N GLU A 51 5.76 -3.95 -20.52
CA GLU A 51 6.02 -2.54 -20.82
C GLU A 51 5.07 -1.97 -21.91
N ALA A 52 4.65 -2.78 -22.88
CA ALA A 52 3.64 -2.37 -23.84
C ALA A 52 2.26 -2.14 -23.18
N TRP A 53 1.83 -3.04 -22.28
CA TRP A 53 0.58 -2.88 -21.55
C TRP A 53 0.61 -1.67 -20.62
N ARG A 54 1.72 -1.43 -19.89
CA ARG A 54 1.90 -0.26 -19.04
C ARG A 54 1.81 1.04 -19.84
N ARG A 55 2.50 1.14 -20.98
CA ARG A 55 2.42 2.33 -21.85
C ARG A 55 1.00 2.56 -22.36
N SER A 56 0.34 1.52 -22.87
CA SER A 56 -1.05 1.66 -23.33
C SER A 56 -2.01 2.02 -22.19
N ALA A 57 -1.79 1.52 -20.97
CA ALA A 57 -2.57 1.90 -19.80
C ALA A 57 -2.37 3.40 -19.48
N ALA A 58 -1.11 3.86 -19.45
CA ALA A 58 -0.77 5.26 -19.18
C ALA A 58 -1.35 6.22 -20.24
N ASP A 59 -1.32 5.84 -21.51
CA ASP A 59 -1.90 6.65 -22.60
C ASP A 59 -3.42 6.81 -22.44
N LYS A 60 -4.09 5.76 -21.95
CA LYS A 60 -5.56 5.71 -21.82
C LYS A 60 -6.09 6.15 -20.44
N ALA A 61 -5.26 6.21 -19.42
CA ALA A 61 -5.69 6.41 -18.03
C ALA A 61 -6.42 7.76 -17.80
N GLY A 62 -6.07 8.81 -18.57
CA GLY A 62 -6.59 10.15 -18.30
C GLY A 62 -6.43 10.54 -16.83
N ASP A 63 -7.50 11.06 -16.23
CA ASP A 63 -7.57 11.50 -14.83
C ASP A 63 -8.07 10.40 -13.87
N ASP A 64 -8.12 9.14 -14.31
CA ASP A 64 -8.51 8.01 -13.47
C ASP A 64 -7.46 7.77 -12.38
N ALA A 65 -7.71 8.27 -11.17
CA ALA A 65 -6.80 8.16 -10.03
C ALA A 65 -6.42 6.71 -9.73
N LEU A 66 -7.34 5.76 -9.88
CA LEU A 66 -7.07 4.35 -9.61
C LEU A 66 -6.15 3.74 -10.67
N ALA A 67 -6.36 4.06 -11.95
CA ALA A 67 -5.47 3.61 -13.01
C ALA A 67 -4.06 4.20 -12.83
N ASN A 68 -3.96 5.49 -12.49
CA ASN A 68 -2.68 6.14 -12.26
C ASN A 68 -1.96 5.60 -11.00
N ALA A 69 -2.71 5.29 -9.93
CA ALA A 69 -2.15 4.63 -8.73
C ALA A 69 -1.64 3.22 -9.03
N LEU A 70 -2.39 2.41 -9.79
CA LEU A 70 -1.93 1.08 -10.22
C LEU A 70 -0.66 1.15 -11.09
N LEU A 71 -0.48 2.23 -11.87
CA LEU A 71 0.74 2.43 -12.66
C LEU A 71 1.97 2.75 -11.79
N MET A 72 1.81 3.08 -10.50
CA MET A 72 2.94 3.23 -9.57
C MET A 72 3.65 1.90 -9.29
N ALA A 73 2.94 0.79 -9.53
CA ALA A 73 3.41 -0.58 -9.34
C ALA A 73 4.61 -0.99 -10.21
N GLY A 74 4.99 -0.20 -11.21
CA GLY A 74 6.15 -0.46 -12.03
C GLY A 74 6.22 0.39 -13.29
N GLY A 75 6.97 -0.09 -14.27
CA GLY A 75 7.31 0.64 -15.49
C GLY A 75 8.54 1.52 -15.30
N ASP A 76 8.98 2.13 -16.39
CA ASP A 76 10.09 3.06 -16.33
C ASP A 76 9.77 4.31 -15.48
N THR A 77 10.83 5.02 -15.10
CA THR A 77 10.72 6.23 -14.28
C THR A 77 9.85 7.30 -14.93
N GLN A 78 9.89 7.47 -16.26
CA GLN A 78 9.12 8.52 -16.95
C GLN A 78 7.62 8.22 -16.93
N LEU A 79 7.24 6.97 -17.11
CA LEU A 79 5.85 6.52 -17.00
C LEU A 79 5.30 6.80 -15.60
N ARG A 80 6.04 6.42 -14.55
CA ARG A 80 5.63 6.67 -13.16
C ARG A 80 5.51 8.16 -12.85
N LEU A 81 6.45 8.98 -13.31
CA LEU A 81 6.38 10.43 -13.14
C LEU A 81 5.10 11.02 -13.78
N ARG A 82 4.76 10.60 -15.01
CA ARG A 82 3.56 11.09 -15.70
C ARG A 82 2.28 10.64 -15.02
N ALA A 83 2.19 9.37 -14.61
CA ALA A 83 1.02 8.86 -13.90
C ALA A 83 0.86 9.55 -12.52
N ALA A 84 1.95 9.81 -11.80
CA ALA A 84 1.92 10.59 -10.56
C ALA A 84 1.43 12.04 -10.78
N GLN A 85 1.84 12.69 -11.87
CA GLN A 85 1.36 14.03 -12.23
C GLN A 85 -0.14 14.04 -12.55
N ARG A 86 -0.64 13.05 -13.28
CA ARG A 86 -2.08 12.93 -13.59
C ARG A 86 -2.90 12.62 -12.35
N TRP A 87 -2.41 11.73 -11.49
CA TRP A 87 -3.03 11.47 -10.20
C TRP A 87 -3.12 12.75 -9.36
N LEU A 88 -2.02 13.51 -9.23
CA LEU A 88 -2.04 14.79 -8.54
C LEU A 88 -3.03 15.78 -9.18
N GLY A 89 -3.16 15.79 -10.51
CA GLY A 89 -4.14 16.64 -11.21
C GLY A 89 -5.60 16.31 -10.85
N GLY A 90 -5.94 15.02 -10.74
CA GLY A 90 -7.26 14.56 -10.34
C GLY A 90 -7.52 14.61 -8.82
N ASP A 91 -6.46 14.63 -8.01
CA ASP A 91 -6.52 14.66 -6.55
C ASP A 91 -5.46 15.60 -5.94
N PRO A 92 -5.61 16.93 -6.11
CA PRO A 92 -4.56 17.90 -5.76
C PRO A 92 -4.33 18.06 -4.26
N GLU A 93 -5.28 17.63 -3.42
CA GLU A 93 -5.15 17.70 -1.97
C GLU A 93 -4.51 16.43 -1.37
N ASN A 94 -4.14 15.44 -2.20
CA ASN A 94 -3.55 14.19 -1.75
C ASN A 94 -2.02 14.21 -1.83
N LEU A 95 -1.37 13.91 -0.70
CA LEU A 95 0.08 13.82 -0.58
C LEU A 95 0.67 12.62 -1.32
N ALA A 96 -0.05 11.50 -1.46
CA ALA A 96 0.46 10.27 -2.04
C ALA A 96 1.14 10.43 -3.42
N PRO A 97 0.52 11.08 -4.44
CA PRO A 97 1.17 11.26 -5.74
C PRO A 97 2.45 12.13 -5.67
N LEU A 98 2.62 13.01 -4.68
CA LEU A 98 3.84 13.81 -4.52
C LEU A 98 5.06 12.95 -4.21
N LEU A 99 4.88 11.78 -3.60
CA LEU A 99 5.96 10.82 -3.35
C LEU A 99 6.58 10.27 -4.65
N TYR A 100 5.80 10.26 -5.73
CA TYR A 100 6.16 9.65 -7.02
C TYR A 100 6.40 10.67 -8.13
N ARG A 101 6.02 11.95 -7.93
CA ARG A 101 6.16 13.05 -8.90
C ARG A 101 7.62 13.39 -9.23
N GLY A 102 8.58 12.84 -8.49
CA GLY A 102 9.99 13.19 -8.60
C GLY A 102 10.27 14.59 -8.07
N GLY A 103 11.51 15.05 -8.29
CA GLY A 103 12.04 16.22 -7.61
C GLY A 103 12.65 15.85 -6.25
N GLY A 104 13.53 16.70 -5.73
CA GLY A 104 14.14 16.47 -4.43
C GLY A 104 13.14 16.64 -3.29
N VAL A 105 13.49 16.13 -2.10
CA VAL A 105 12.62 16.21 -0.91
C VAL A 105 12.23 17.64 -0.53
N ALA A 106 13.05 18.64 -0.85
CA ALA A 106 12.70 20.05 -0.63
C ALA A 106 11.46 20.49 -1.45
N ALA A 107 11.36 20.04 -2.71
CA ALA A 107 10.18 20.31 -3.54
C ALA A 107 8.95 19.58 -2.99
N LEU A 108 9.10 18.28 -2.67
CA LEU A 108 8.04 17.49 -2.05
C LEU A 108 7.48 18.18 -0.79
N LEU A 109 8.33 18.61 0.13
CA LEU A 109 7.92 19.27 1.37
C LEU A 109 7.25 20.63 1.13
N ALA A 110 7.71 21.40 0.13
CA ALA A 110 7.10 22.66 -0.22
C ALA A 110 5.66 22.48 -0.76
N ASP A 111 5.46 21.51 -1.66
CA ASP A 111 4.15 21.18 -2.21
C ASP A 111 3.23 20.52 -1.18
N ALA A 112 3.79 19.71 -0.27
CA ALA A 112 3.03 19.03 0.78
C ALA A 112 2.30 19.99 1.73
N ARG A 113 2.70 21.27 1.81
CA ARG A 113 2.00 22.31 2.60
C ARG A 113 0.55 22.54 2.15
N GLY A 114 0.24 22.24 0.89
CA GLY A 114 -1.12 22.32 0.35
C GLY A 114 -1.94 21.05 0.52
N ALA A 115 -1.32 19.94 0.92
CA ALA A 115 -1.99 18.65 1.06
C ALA A 115 -2.89 18.60 2.30
N ARG A 116 -4.00 17.88 2.19
CA ARG A 116 -5.00 17.71 3.26
C ARG A 116 -5.31 16.26 3.58
N ARG A 117 -4.82 15.32 2.78
CA ARG A 117 -4.94 13.89 3.03
C ARG A 117 -3.74 13.12 2.51
N PHE A 118 -3.56 11.91 3.02
CA PHE A 118 -2.68 10.91 2.46
C PHE A 118 -3.51 9.67 2.11
N ASP A 119 -3.71 9.40 0.82
CA ASP A 119 -4.57 8.30 0.38
C ASP A 119 -3.85 7.53 -0.73
N LEU A 120 -3.48 6.28 -0.45
CA LEU A 120 -2.90 5.35 -1.44
C LEU A 120 -3.98 4.61 -2.23
N HIS A 121 -5.27 4.90 -1.99
CA HIS A 121 -6.42 4.19 -2.52
C HIS A 121 -6.32 2.69 -2.28
N MET A 122 -5.80 2.24 -1.14
CA MET A 122 -5.49 0.82 -0.91
C MET A 122 -6.74 -0.05 -1.05
N LEU A 123 -7.79 0.19 -0.26
CA LEU A 123 -8.98 -0.66 -0.29
C LEU A 123 -9.73 -0.54 -1.61
N ASP A 124 -9.71 0.63 -2.27
CA ASP A 124 -10.30 0.81 -3.59
C ASP A 124 -9.57 -0.01 -4.66
N GLN A 125 -8.23 -0.05 -4.61
CA GLN A 125 -7.41 -0.92 -5.44
C GLN A 125 -7.71 -2.38 -5.16
N VAL A 126 -7.69 -2.82 -3.90
CA VAL A 126 -7.92 -4.22 -3.53
C VAL A 126 -9.30 -4.69 -3.96
N ARG A 127 -10.36 -3.90 -3.72
CA ARG A 127 -11.74 -4.19 -4.18
C ARG A 127 -11.82 -4.32 -5.69
N TRP A 128 -11.25 -3.36 -6.41
CA TRP A 128 -11.31 -3.35 -7.86
C TRP A 128 -10.53 -4.53 -8.46
N ILE A 129 -9.33 -4.83 -7.94
CA ILE A 129 -8.52 -5.97 -8.37
C ILE A 129 -9.25 -7.29 -8.07
N GLN A 130 -9.81 -7.46 -6.87
CA GLN A 130 -10.59 -8.64 -6.50
C GLN A 130 -11.74 -8.86 -7.50
N ALA A 131 -12.54 -7.82 -7.75
CA ALA A 131 -13.65 -7.88 -8.70
C ALA A 131 -13.17 -8.19 -10.13
N ALA A 132 -11.99 -7.70 -10.53
CA ALA A 132 -11.39 -8.00 -11.83
C ALA A 132 -10.94 -9.46 -11.95
N LEU A 133 -10.32 -10.01 -10.90
CA LEU A 133 -9.89 -11.41 -10.84
C LEU A 133 -11.08 -12.37 -10.84
N LEU A 134 -12.18 -12.03 -10.15
CA LEU A 134 -13.40 -12.84 -10.12
C LEU A 134 -14.10 -12.95 -11.49
N ARG A 135 -13.89 -11.98 -12.40
CA ARG A 135 -14.35 -12.08 -13.79
C ARG A 135 -13.50 -13.06 -14.63
N HIS A 136 -12.30 -13.39 -14.17
CA HIS A 136 -11.35 -14.27 -14.86
C HIS A 136 -10.80 -15.34 -13.91
N PRO A 137 -11.67 -16.17 -13.29
CA PRO A 137 -11.28 -17.10 -12.23
C PRO A 137 -10.28 -18.14 -12.76
N PRO A 138 -9.33 -18.61 -11.93
CA PRO A 138 -8.35 -19.65 -12.30
C PRO A 138 -9.03 -20.91 -12.83
N THR A 139 -8.42 -21.59 -13.81
CA THR A 139 -8.91 -22.88 -14.32
C THR A 139 -8.84 -23.97 -13.25
N ALA A 140 -9.49 -25.11 -13.45
CA ALA A 140 -9.36 -26.25 -12.53
C ALA A 140 -7.90 -26.69 -12.32
N ALA A 141 -7.10 -26.69 -13.39
CA ALA A 141 -5.68 -27.02 -13.32
C ALA A 141 -4.87 -25.96 -12.54
N GLU A 142 -5.14 -24.67 -12.78
CA GLU A 142 -4.51 -23.59 -12.02
C GLU A 142 -4.91 -23.65 -10.54
N ARG A 143 -6.17 -23.94 -10.23
CA ARG A 143 -6.64 -24.13 -8.84
C ARG A 143 -5.95 -25.31 -8.18
N ALA A 144 -5.81 -26.44 -8.88
CA ALA A 144 -5.11 -27.61 -8.36
C ALA A 144 -3.62 -27.33 -8.09
N ALA A 145 -2.98 -26.47 -8.87
CA ALA A 145 -1.59 -26.06 -8.66
C ALA A 145 -1.42 -25.00 -7.55
N LEU A 146 -2.49 -24.30 -7.16
CA LEU A 146 -2.48 -23.30 -6.09
C LEU A 146 -2.94 -23.87 -4.74
N ALA A 147 -3.72 -24.94 -4.78
CA ALA A 147 -4.26 -25.61 -3.60
C ALA A 147 -3.25 -26.63 -3.06
N ASP A 148 -2.14 -26.16 -2.52
CA ASP A 148 -1.40 -26.94 -1.52
C ASP A 148 -2.26 -26.95 -0.23
N ALA A 149 -3.07 -28.00 -0.09
CA ALA A 149 -3.76 -28.45 1.13
C ALA A 149 -5.05 -27.72 1.63
N GLY A 150 -5.95 -27.24 0.75
CA GLY A 150 -7.27 -26.75 1.21
C GLY A 150 -8.35 -26.50 0.15
N ASP A 151 -9.58 -26.22 0.61
CA ASP A 151 -10.71 -25.85 -0.23
C ASP A 151 -10.49 -24.49 -0.92
N TYR A 152 -10.62 -24.47 -2.25
CA TYR A 152 -10.55 -23.23 -3.02
C TYR A 152 -11.83 -22.40 -2.87
N VAL A 153 -11.71 -21.22 -2.24
CA VAL A 153 -12.78 -20.23 -2.17
C VAL A 153 -12.44 -19.04 -3.09
N PRO A 154 -13.22 -18.80 -4.18
CA PRO A 154 -12.87 -17.80 -5.19
C PRO A 154 -12.65 -16.39 -4.64
N ASP A 155 -13.57 -15.89 -3.81
CA ASP A 155 -13.52 -14.53 -3.27
C ASP A 155 -12.33 -14.32 -2.34
N GLU A 156 -12.02 -15.30 -1.50
CA GLU A 156 -10.88 -15.29 -0.58
C GLU A 156 -9.57 -15.28 -1.38
N HIS A 157 -9.44 -16.17 -2.37
CA HIS A 157 -8.25 -16.24 -3.18
C HIS A 157 -8.01 -14.97 -4.01
N ALA A 158 -9.07 -14.40 -4.59
CA ALA A 158 -8.98 -13.13 -5.32
C ALA A 158 -8.60 -11.97 -4.41
N ALA A 159 -9.14 -11.90 -3.19
CA ALA A 159 -8.80 -10.88 -2.21
C ALA A 159 -7.35 -11.00 -1.72
N THR A 160 -6.88 -12.23 -1.47
CA THR A 160 -5.48 -12.48 -1.09
C THR A 160 -4.52 -12.04 -2.19
N ILE A 161 -4.76 -12.44 -3.46
CA ILE A 161 -3.92 -11.97 -4.58
C ILE A 161 -3.97 -10.44 -4.69
N ALA A 162 -5.16 -9.83 -4.58
CA ALA A 162 -5.30 -8.39 -4.67
C ALA A 162 -4.49 -7.65 -3.60
N MET A 163 -4.54 -8.12 -2.35
CA MET A 163 -3.76 -7.57 -1.24
C MET A 163 -2.26 -7.79 -1.43
N SER A 164 -1.83 -9.00 -1.82
CA SER A 164 -0.42 -9.29 -2.08
C SER A 164 0.17 -8.43 -3.20
N LEU A 165 -0.59 -8.22 -4.28
CA LEU A 165 -0.17 -7.34 -5.38
C LEU A 165 -0.01 -5.89 -4.93
N TRP A 166 -0.92 -5.39 -4.09
CA TRP A 166 -0.82 -4.04 -3.54
C TRP A 166 0.37 -3.90 -2.57
N ALA A 167 0.54 -4.86 -1.66
CA ALA A 167 1.60 -4.85 -0.65
C ALA A 167 3.01 -4.86 -1.29
N ALA A 168 3.17 -5.54 -2.43
CA ALA A 168 4.45 -5.60 -3.16
C ALA A 168 4.93 -4.25 -3.71
N VAL A 169 4.05 -3.24 -3.81
CA VAL A 169 4.33 -2.01 -4.56
C VAL A 169 4.17 -0.71 -3.78
N ALA A 170 3.46 -0.74 -2.65
CA ALA A 170 3.26 0.45 -1.82
C ALA A 170 4.54 1.02 -1.15
N PRO A 171 5.48 0.23 -0.60
CA PRO A 171 6.58 0.74 0.23
C PRO A 171 7.62 1.68 -0.42
N PRO A 172 8.06 1.50 -1.68
CA PRO A 172 9.21 2.25 -2.23
C PRO A 172 9.04 3.78 -2.31
N GLY A 173 7.82 4.31 -2.33
CA GLY A 173 7.56 5.76 -2.45
C GLY A 173 7.94 6.57 -1.19
N LEU A 174 8.05 5.93 -0.03
CA LEU A 174 8.21 6.62 1.25
C LEU A 174 9.67 6.91 1.64
N ALA A 175 10.62 6.22 1.02
CA ALA A 175 12.04 6.30 1.38
C ALA A 175 12.63 7.73 1.28
N PRO A 176 12.39 8.51 0.20
CA PRO A 176 12.94 9.86 0.09
C PRO A 176 12.43 10.81 1.17
N LEU A 177 11.17 10.66 1.59
CA LEU A 177 10.58 11.43 2.68
C LEU A 177 11.24 11.09 4.02
N LEU A 178 11.36 9.80 4.34
CA LEU A 178 12.00 9.33 5.58
C LEU A 178 13.46 9.78 5.68
N GLN A 179 14.23 9.64 4.59
CA GLN A 179 15.61 10.12 4.52
C GLN A 179 15.70 11.63 4.65
N GLY A 180 14.78 12.35 4.01
CA GLY A 180 14.78 13.81 4.05
C GLY A 180 14.27 14.40 5.37
N CYS A 181 13.57 13.63 6.19
CA CYS A 181 13.13 14.02 7.53
C CYS A 181 13.93 13.33 8.64
N ASP A 182 15.07 12.73 8.31
CA ASP A 182 15.99 12.17 9.29
C ASP A 182 16.60 13.27 10.19
N PRO A 183 16.80 13.04 11.50
CA PRO A 183 17.41 14.03 12.40
C PRO A 183 18.72 14.64 11.88
N ALA A 184 19.54 13.88 11.14
CA ALA A 184 20.75 14.40 10.53
C ALA A 184 20.46 15.47 9.45
N ALA A 185 19.43 15.26 8.63
CA ALA A 185 19.01 16.17 7.57
C ALA A 185 18.26 17.41 8.09
N LEU A 186 17.74 17.35 9.32
CA LEU A 186 16.99 18.42 9.96
C LEU A 186 17.85 19.43 10.74
N ARG A 187 19.12 19.09 11.00
CA ARG A 187 20.01 19.93 11.83
C ARG A 187 20.18 21.34 11.24
N GLY A 188 19.76 22.35 11.99
CA GLY A 188 19.89 23.75 11.62
C GLY A 188 18.81 24.27 10.67
N ASP A 189 17.84 23.44 10.25
CA ASP A 189 16.77 23.83 9.32
C ASP A 189 15.39 23.77 9.98
N ALA A 190 15.03 24.85 10.69
CA ALA A 190 13.75 24.96 11.36
C ALA A 190 12.54 24.95 10.40
N ALA A 191 12.72 25.35 9.14
CA ALA A 191 11.64 25.32 8.15
C ALA A 191 11.33 23.88 7.75
N ARG A 192 12.36 23.10 7.45
CA ARG A 192 12.23 21.68 7.13
C ARG A 192 11.68 20.85 8.29
N VAL A 193 12.05 21.17 9.53
CA VAL A 193 11.42 20.56 10.73
C VAL A 193 9.91 20.79 10.73
N ARG A 194 9.45 22.03 10.47
CA ARG A 194 8.01 22.32 10.41
C ARG A 194 7.31 21.59 9.27
N ASP A 195 7.93 21.54 8.09
CA ASP A 195 7.35 20.84 6.93
C ASP A 195 7.25 19.32 7.18
N CYS A 196 8.31 18.70 7.71
CA CYS A 196 8.31 17.28 8.08
C CYS A 196 7.28 16.99 9.18
N ARG A 197 7.12 17.89 10.17
CA ARG A 197 6.08 17.75 11.20
C ARG A 197 4.68 17.86 10.62
N HIS A 198 4.45 18.78 9.69
CA HIS A 198 3.18 18.92 8.99
C HIS A 198 2.82 17.64 8.22
N VAL A 199 3.77 17.10 7.45
CA VAL A 199 3.60 15.81 6.75
C VAL A 199 3.34 14.68 7.73
N GLY A 200 4.09 14.62 8.85
CA GLY A 200 3.92 13.63 9.90
C GLY A 200 2.51 13.64 10.49
N ALA A 201 1.99 14.82 10.84
CA ALA A 201 0.63 15.00 11.36
C ALA A 201 -0.41 14.55 10.32
N LEU A 202 -0.26 15.02 9.08
CA LEU A 202 -1.17 14.68 8.00
C LEU A 202 -1.28 13.15 7.80
N MET A 203 -0.14 12.46 7.70
CA MET A 203 -0.11 11.01 7.53
C MET A 203 -0.64 10.27 8.75
N ALA A 204 -0.27 10.69 9.97
CA ALA A 204 -0.72 10.04 11.20
C ALA A 204 -2.25 10.11 11.39
N ASP A 205 -2.88 11.19 10.92
CA ASP A 205 -4.30 11.46 11.14
C ASP A 205 -5.18 11.01 9.97
N THR A 206 -4.69 11.11 8.73
CA THR A 206 -5.53 10.96 7.52
C THR A 206 -5.16 9.77 6.64
N ALA A 207 -4.07 9.05 6.91
CA ALA A 207 -3.66 7.93 6.08
C ALA A 207 -4.73 6.82 6.01
N ASP A 208 -5.00 6.35 4.79
CA ASP A 208 -5.89 5.23 4.49
C ASP A 208 -5.28 3.87 4.86
N THR A 209 -3.96 3.83 5.07
CA THR A 209 -3.18 2.64 5.43
C THR A 209 -2.52 2.77 6.79
N GLN A 210 -2.34 1.64 7.48
CA GLN A 210 -1.58 1.54 8.71
C GLN A 210 -0.10 1.84 8.47
N LEU A 211 0.45 1.48 7.30
CA LEU A 211 1.80 1.87 6.88
C LEU A 211 1.97 3.40 6.85
N GLY A 212 1.03 4.13 6.23
CA GLY A 212 1.06 5.58 6.19
C GLY A 212 0.97 6.20 7.59
N ARG A 213 0.07 5.70 8.43
CA ARG A 213 -0.06 6.15 9.83
C ARG A 213 1.23 5.91 10.61
N MET A 214 1.83 4.73 10.45
CA MET A 214 3.07 4.33 11.09
C MET A 214 4.22 5.28 10.74
N VAL A 215 4.36 5.63 9.45
CA VAL A 215 5.35 6.61 9.00
C VAL A 215 5.06 8.01 9.54
N GLY A 216 3.80 8.45 9.54
CA GLY A 216 3.42 9.74 10.11
C GLY A 216 3.82 9.87 11.58
N LEU A 217 3.56 8.84 12.38
CA LEU A 217 3.92 8.79 13.80
C LEU A 217 5.44 8.79 14.04
N ASP A 218 6.21 8.11 13.18
CA ASP A 218 7.67 8.14 13.22
C ASP A 218 8.22 9.55 12.91
N LEU A 219 7.66 10.22 11.89
CA LEU A 219 8.02 11.61 11.57
C LEU A 219 7.69 12.57 12.72
N LEU A 220 6.53 12.42 13.37
CA LEU A 220 6.16 13.21 14.54
C LEU A 220 7.12 12.99 15.71
N ALA A 221 7.52 11.74 15.97
CA ALA A 221 8.48 11.43 17.02
C ALA A 221 9.87 12.05 16.75
N ARG A 222 10.36 11.99 15.50
CA ARG A 222 11.65 12.59 15.09
C ARG A 222 11.65 14.10 15.13
N THR A 223 10.49 14.73 14.90
CA THR A 223 10.34 16.18 14.82
C THR A 223 9.72 16.80 16.08
N ALA A 224 9.56 16.04 17.17
CA ALA A 224 9.00 16.53 18.42
C ALA A 224 9.84 17.70 18.97
N ALA A 225 9.20 18.84 19.24
CA ALA A 225 9.83 20.00 19.87
C ALA A 225 9.91 19.87 21.40
N THR A 226 9.04 19.05 21.99
CA THR A 226 8.95 18.86 23.43
C THR A 226 8.88 17.39 23.82
N PRO A 227 9.26 17.03 25.06
CA PRO A 227 9.07 15.67 25.58
C PRO A 227 7.60 15.22 25.54
N ALA A 228 6.66 16.15 25.72
CA ALA A 228 5.23 15.85 25.67
C ALA A 228 4.76 15.44 24.27
N GLU A 229 5.19 16.16 23.22
CA GLU A 229 4.93 15.79 21.82
C GLU A 229 5.52 14.42 21.48
N GLY A 230 6.75 14.15 21.95
CA GLY A 230 7.38 12.85 21.77
C GLY A 230 6.62 11.72 22.46
N ALA A 231 6.14 11.95 23.68
CA ALA A 231 5.34 10.98 24.44
C ALA A 231 3.97 10.71 23.78
N GLU A 232 3.34 11.74 23.21
CA GLU A 232 2.09 11.60 22.46
C GLU A 232 2.27 10.73 21.22
N ALA A 233 3.28 11.03 20.38
CA ALA A 233 3.60 10.24 19.19
C ALA A 233 3.89 8.77 19.54
N GLN A 234 4.65 8.52 20.61
CA GLN A 234 4.92 7.17 21.10
C GLN A 234 3.66 6.46 21.61
N SER A 235 2.76 7.17 22.30
CA SER A 235 1.50 6.59 22.79
C SER A 235 0.57 6.17 21.64
N ARG A 236 0.47 7.02 20.62
CA ARG A 236 -0.27 6.69 19.39
C ARG A 236 0.38 5.52 18.65
N ARG A 237 1.72 5.46 18.61
CA ARG A 237 2.45 4.33 18.02
C ARG A 237 2.18 3.02 18.75
N ARG A 238 2.22 3.02 20.09
CA ARG A 238 1.84 1.83 20.88
C ARG A 238 0.42 1.37 20.60
N THR A 239 -0.51 2.30 20.38
CA THR A 239 -1.89 1.95 20.03
C THR A 239 -1.96 1.26 18.68
N LEU A 240 -1.25 1.77 17.67
CA LEU A 240 -1.15 1.13 16.35
C LEU A 240 -0.51 -0.26 16.45
N ASP A 241 0.61 -0.40 17.15
CA ASP A 241 1.30 -1.68 17.29
C ASP A 241 0.41 -2.72 18.00
N TRP A 242 -0.36 -2.31 19.01
CA TRP A 242 -1.35 -3.16 19.69
C TRP A 242 -2.44 -3.62 18.71
N GLN A 243 -3.03 -2.69 17.96
CA GLN A 243 -4.08 -3.01 16.99
C GLN A 243 -3.60 -4.00 15.93
N MET A 244 -2.38 -3.81 15.41
CA MET A 244 -1.79 -4.71 14.41
C MET A 244 -1.47 -6.10 15.00
N LEU A 245 -0.95 -6.15 16.23
CA LEU A 245 -0.69 -7.42 16.91
C LEU A 245 -1.98 -8.21 17.16
N GLU A 246 -3.01 -7.55 17.68
CA GLU A 246 -4.30 -8.20 17.96
C GLU A 246 -5.02 -8.59 16.68
N TRP A 247 -4.97 -7.77 15.62
CA TRP A 247 -5.49 -8.16 14.32
C TRP A 247 -4.82 -9.45 13.81
N GLY A 248 -3.49 -9.53 13.88
CA GLY A 248 -2.75 -10.73 13.48
C GLY A 248 -3.13 -11.96 14.31
N ARG A 249 -3.31 -11.82 15.63
CA ARG A 249 -3.77 -12.91 16.51
C ARG A 249 -5.19 -13.37 16.17
N ILE A 250 -6.11 -12.42 15.99
CA ILE A 250 -7.51 -12.69 15.63
C ILE A 250 -7.58 -13.41 14.28
N ALA A 251 -6.84 -12.93 13.27
CA ALA A 251 -6.74 -13.57 11.97
C ALA A 251 -6.23 -15.02 12.08
N ALA A 252 -5.09 -15.23 12.73
CA ALA A 252 -4.46 -16.55 12.89
C ALA A 252 -5.32 -17.55 13.69
N SER A 253 -6.23 -17.07 14.54
CA SER A 253 -7.17 -17.93 15.28
C SER A 253 -8.39 -18.39 14.47
N GLN A 254 -8.61 -17.79 13.30
CA GLN A 254 -9.74 -18.12 12.43
C GLN A 254 -9.32 -19.11 11.33
N PRO A 255 -10.27 -19.87 10.76
CA PRO A 255 -10.00 -20.69 9.59
C PRO A 255 -9.42 -19.85 8.45
N ARG A 256 -8.41 -20.40 7.74
CA ARG A 256 -7.74 -19.75 6.61
C ARG A 256 -7.29 -18.32 6.94
N ASP A 257 -6.75 -18.14 8.14
CA ASP A 257 -6.22 -16.88 8.65
C ASP A 257 -7.23 -15.72 8.58
N GLY A 258 -8.53 -16.01 8.74
CA GLY A 258 -9.59 -15.00 8.71
C GLY A 258 -9.95 -14.48 7.32
N ALA A 259 -9.56 -15.17 6.24
CA ALA A 259 -9.83 -14.73 4.86
C ALA A 259 -11.32 -14.45 4.59
N ALA A 260 -12.23 -15.28 5.13
CA ALA A 260 -13.67 -15.06 5.00
C ALA A 260 -14.14 -13.75 5.69
N GLN A 261 -13.60 -13.43 6.88
CA GLN A 261 -13.87 -12.16 7.55
C GLN A 261 -13.32 -10.99 6.73
N PHE A 262 -12.08 -11.12 6.23
CA PHE A 262 -11.46 -10.09 5.40
C PHE A 262 -12.30 -9.79 4.15
N VAL A 263 -12.74 -10.80 3.40
CA VAL A 263 -13.61 -10.62 2.22
C VAL A 263 -14.92 -9.92 2.58
N ARG A 264 -15.57 -10.34 3.67
CA ARG A 264 -16.83 -9.73 4.11
C ARG A 264 -16.65 -8.25 4.47
N LEU A 265 -15.59 -7.91 5.19
CA LEU A 265 -15.29 -6.52 5.57
C LEU A 265 -14.82 -5.68 4.38
N LEU A 266 -14.08 -6.28 3.44
CA LEU A 266 -13.69 -5.64 2.19
C LEU A 266 -14.92 -5.24 1.36
N ALA A 267 -15.98 -6.07 1.36
CA ALA A 267 -17.23 -5.78 0.67
C ALA A 267 -18.10 -4.70 1.35
N ASP A 268 -17.82 -4.32 2.61
CA ASP A 268 -18.57 -3.30 3.33
C ASP A 268 -18.16 -1.88 2.85
N PRO A 269 -19.07 -1.11 2.22
CA PRO A 269 -18.76 0.22 1.68
C PRO A 269 -18.54 1.28 2.77
N SER A 270 -18.89 1.00 4.04
CA SER A 270 -18.62 1.90 5.16
C SER A 270 -17.14 1.85 5.60
N ILE A 271 -16.44 0.76 5.28
CA ILE A 271 -15.02 0.57 5.62
C ILE A 271 -14.17 1.17 4.49
N ARG A 272 -13.63 2.37 4.70
CA ARG A 272 -12.85 3.08 3.66
C ARG A 272 -11.33 3.02 3.84
N THR A 273 -10.88 2.67 5.04
CA THR A 273 -9.45 2.64 5.38
C THR A 273 -9.07 1.32 6.03
N GLU A 274 -7.79 0.97 5.97
CA GLU A 274 -7.23 -0.16 6.70
C GLU A 274 -7.46 -0.02 8.21
N ALA A 275 -7.33 1.19 8.75
CA ALA A 275 -7.61 1.45 10.16
C ALA A 275 -9.06 1.11 10.54
N ALA A 276 -10.04 1.51 9.73
CA ALA A 276 -11.44 1.16 9.97
C ALA A 276 -11.69 -0.35 9.83
N LEU A 277 -10.97 -1.03 8.94
CA LEU A 277 -11.03 -2.48 8.80
C LEU A 277 -10.51 -3.17 10.06
N VAL A 278 -9.33 -2.76 10.55
CA VAL A 278 -8.71 -3.29 11.76
C VAL A 278 -9.60 -3.04 12.98
N GLU A 279 -10.09 -1.81 13.16
CA GLU A 279 -11.01 -1.46 14.24
C GLU A 279 -12.27 -2.34 14.22
N ARG A 280 -12.82 -2.62 13.02
CA ARG A 280 -13.97 -3.51 12.89
C ARG A 280 -13.64 -4.95 13.28
N VAL A 281 -12.48 -5.48 12.88
CA VAL A 281 -12.05 -6.83 13.27
C VAL A 281 -11.92 -6.94 14.79
N LEU A 282 -11.28 -5.96 15.43
CA LEU A 282 -11.13 -5.92 16.89
C LEU A 282 -12.49 -5.83 17.59
N GLN A 283 -13.40 -4.99 17.08
CA GLN A 283 -14.76 -4.86 17.60
C GLN A 283 -15.52 -6.19 17.54
N GLU A 284 -15.47 -6.89 16.41
CA GLU A 284 -16.13 -8.20 16.25
C GLU A 284 -15.56 -9.27 17.19
N ALA A 285 -14.27 -9.19 17.53
CA ALA A 285 -13.61 -10.08 18.48
C ALA A 285 -13.80 -9.66 19.95
N GLY A 286 -14.45 -8.53 20.24
CA GLY A 286 -14.59 -7.99 21.59
C GLY A 286 -13.26 -7.48 22.18
N VAL A 287 -12.27 -7.18 21.35
CA VAL A 287 -10.96 -6.67 21.77
C VAL A 287 -10.97 -5.14 21.76
N SER A 288 -10.47 -4.53 22.83
CA SER A 288 -10.35 -3.07 22.93
C SER A 288 -9.36 -2.53 21.87
N PRO A 289 -9.71 -1.46 21.13
CA PRO A 289 -8.81 -0.84 20.18
C PRO A 289 -7.65 -0.10 20.85
N THR A 290 -7.75 0.17 22.16
CA THR A 290 -6.68 0.77 22.96
C THR A 290 -5.92 -0.31 23.74
N PRO A 291 -4.58 -0.23 23.81
CA PRO A 291 -3.79 -1.18 24.57
C PRO A 291 -4.11 -1.09 26.07
N PRO A 292 -4.01 -2.21 26.81
CA PRO A 292 -4.13 -2.18 28.26
C PRO A 292 -2.99 -1.36 28.89
N ALA A 293 -3.24 -0.82 30.09
CA ALA A 293 -2.24 -0.03 30.81
C ALA A 293 -0.94 -0.82 31.02
N GLY A 294 0.19 -0.18 30.70
CA GLY A 294 1.52 -0.80 30.82
C GLY A 294 1.89 -1.77 29.70
N TRP A 295 1.03 -2.00 28.71
CA TRP A 295 1.37 -2.82 27.56
C TRP A 295 2.56 -2.25 26.78
N GLN A 296 3.43 -3.14 26.34
CA GLN A 296 4.55 -2.83 25.45
C GLN A 296 4.56 -3.83 24.28
N PRO A 297 4.96 -3.41 23.07
CA PRO A 297 5.10 -4.32 21.95
C PRO A 297 6.12 -5.43 22.30
N PRO A 298 5.91 -6.67 21.84
CA PRO A 298 6.93 -7.71 21.90
C PRO A 298 8.21 -7.18 21.23
N ARG A 299 9.38 -7.42 21.83
CA ARG A 299 10.65 -6.96 21.25
C ARG A 299 10.77 -7.49 19.82
N GLN A 300 11.03 -6.59 18.88
CA GLN A 300 11.43 -6.93 17.51
C GLN A 300 12.90 -7.32 17.47
#